data_AF-A0A4U0Z1M6-F1
#
_entry.id   AF-A0A4U0Z1M6-F1
#
_cell.length_a   1.000
_cell.length_b   1.000
_cell.length_c   1.000
_cell.angle_alpha   90.00
_cell.angle_beta   90.00
_cell.angle_gamma   90.00
#
_symmetry.space_group_name_H-M   'P 1'
#
loop_
_entity.id
_entity.type
_entity.pdbx_description
1 polymer ?
#
loop_
_entity_poly.entity_id
_entity_poly.type
_entity_poly.pdbx_seq_one_letter_code
_entity_poly.pdbx_strand_id
1 'polypeptide(L)'
;MVTLNRNDLSHILTQILIAEEHTRLTQVEGMDPAAALAQLVTSPLIPTGLRTVDGTYNNFQPGMTHFGSADQAMLRLLTPNYALAEPSPFGPPGPPTSYDSPSGTVFDSQPRVISNLVADQTLANPAAIAAALQVNGVTGAAQLAAVQQITAAYQAAGRRCACLTRLWRSDAGLCAARHEVGADGDH
;
A
#
# COMPACT_ATOMS: atom_id res chain seq x y z
N MET A 1 39.54 -4.77 6.75
CA MET A 1 39.97 -3.89 7.86
C MET A 1 39.63 -2.48 7.45
N VAL A 2 38.80 -1.78 8.23
CA VAL A 2 38.46 -0.37 7.95
C VAL A 2 39.58 0.50 8.55
N THR A 3 40.19 1.33 7.73
CA THR A 3 41.23 2.27 8.16
C THR A 3 40.59 3.64 8.38
N LEU A 4 40.67 4.17 9.60
CA LEU A 4 40.12 5.48 9.93
C LEU A 4 41.06 6.59 9.43
N ASN A 5 40.54 7.47 8.57
CA ASN A 5 41.25 8.65 8.08
C ASN A 5 40.99 9.84 9.01
N ARG A 6 42.04 10.59 9.36
CA ARG A 6 41.94 11.79 10.20
C ARG A 6 41.04 12.86 9.60
N ASN A 7 41.02 13.00 8.27
CA ASN A 7 40.18 14.00 7.60
C ASN A 7 38.67 13.69 7.77
N ASP A 8 38.30 12.41 7.64
CA ASP A 8 36.91 11.97 7.80
C ASP A 8 36.44 12.17 9.24
N LEU A 9 37.31 11.86 10.22
CA LEU A 9 37.03 12.11 11.63
C LEU A 9 36.85 13.61 11.94
N SER A 10 37.69 14.48 11.36
CA SER A 10 37.50 15.93 11.52
C SER A 10 36.18 16.40 10.91
N HIS A 11 35.81 15.88 9.73
CA HIS A 11 34.56 16.23 9.10
C HIS A 11 33.36 15.83 9.97
N ILE A 12 33.31 14.56 10.43
CA ILE A 12 32.24 14.05 11.31
C ILE A 12 32.15 14.88 12.60
N LEU A 13 33.29 15.20 13.23
CA LEU A 13 33.30 16.02 14.43
C LEU A 13 32.72 17.41 14.20
N THR A 14 33.04 18.07 13.08
CA THR A 14 32.45 19.36 12.72
C THR A 14 30.93 19.28 12.59
N GLN A 15 30.40 18.20 11.98
CA GLN A 15 28.94 18.02 11.86
C GLN A 15 28.27 17.89 13.23
N ILE A 16 28.88 17.12 14.15
CA ILE A 16 28.38 16.91 15.51
C ILE A 16 28.36 18.23 16.29
N LEU A 17 29.46 18.99 16.25
CA LEU A 17 29.55 20.27 16.98
C LEU A 17 28.50 21.29 16.51
N ILE A 18 28.24 21.35 15.19
CA ILE A 18 27.16 22.19 14.64
C ILE A 18 25.80 21.75 15.17
N ALA A 19 25.53 20.44 15.20
CA ALA A 19 24.26 19.90 15.68
C ALA A 19 24.05 20.11 17.20
N GLU A 20 25.12 19.96 17.99
CA GLU A 20 25.11 20.22 19.43
C GLU A 20 24.83 21.70 19.73
N GLU A 21 25.51 22.61 19.03
CA GLU A 21 25.29 24.04 19.22
C GLU A 21 23.90 24.47 18.74
N HIS A 22 23.39 23.90 17.63
CA HIS A 22 22.01 24.14 17.19
C HIS A 22 20.99 23.69 18.24
N THR A 23 21.21 22.53 18.85
CA THR A 23 20.36 22.04 19.94
C THR A 23 20.45 22.95 21.16
N ARG A 24 21.65 23.41 21.52
CA ARG A 24 21.87 24.33 22.64
C ARG A 24 21.13 25.66 22.45
N LEU A 25 21.28 26.29 21.27
CA LEU A 25 20.62 27.56 20.95
C LEU A 25 19.09 27.43 20.94
N THR A 26 18.56 26.34 20.41
CA THR A 26 17.11 26.16 20.26
C THR A 26 16.41 25.68 21.53
N GLN A 27 16.96 24.68 22.21
CA GLN A 27 16.32 24.05 23.36
C GLN A 27 16.68 24.70 24.69
N VAL A 28 17.89 25.27 24.84
CA VAL A 28 18.34 25.88 26.09
C VAL A 28 18.12 27.40 26.08
N GLU A 29 18.50 28.09 25.02
CA GLU A 29 18.32 29.55 24.92
C GLU A 29 16.96 29.97 24.34
N GLY A 30 16.21 29.04 23.75
CA GLY A 30 14.91 29.32 23.15
C GLY A 30 14.97 30.17 21.88
N MET A 31 16.12 30.18 21.20
CA MET A 31 16.28 30.88 19.93
C MET A 31 15.44 30.21 18.83
N ASP A 32 14.92 31.01 17.89
CA ASP A 32 14.28 30.49 16.68
C ASP A 32 15.25 29.55 15.93
N PRO A 33 14.85 28.30 15.61
CA PRO A 33 15.76 27.33 15.00
C PRO A 33 16.30 27.74 13.63
N ALA A 34 15.57 28.54 12.84
CA ALA A 34 16.08 29.05 11.57
C ALA A 34 17.15 30.13 11.81
N ALA A 35 16.93 31.04 12.77
CA ALA A 35 17.93 32.02 13.18
C ALA A 35 19.20 31.37 13.76
N ALA A 36 19.06 30.29 14.53
CA ALA A 36 20.20 29.52 15.04
C ALA A 36 21.00 28.88 13.90
N LEU A 37 20.34 28.23 12.93
CA LEU A 37 21.03 27.65 11.76
C LEU A 37 21.73 28.70 10.89
N ALA A 38 21.12 29.87 10.70
CA ALA A 38 21.71 30.96 9.93
C ALA A 38 23.01 31.52 10.56
N GLN A 39 23.20 31.35 11.87
CA GLN A 39 24.44 31.72 12.56
C GLN A 39 25.52 30.63 12.46
N LEU A 40 25.11 29.36 12.40
CA LEU A 40 26.01 28.20 12.41
C LEU A 40 26.44 27.75 11.01
N VAL A 41 25.65 28.04 9.98
CA VAL A 41 25.88 27.58 8.61
C VAL A 41 25.91 28.77 7.66
N THR A 42 26.94 28.84 6.82
CA THR A 42 27.16 29.97 5.90
C THR A 42 26.14 30.04 4.75
N SER A 43 25.58 28.90 4.33
CA SER A 43 24.60 28.85 3.24
C SER A 43 23.65 27.65 3.38
N PRO A 44 22.35 27.81 3.06
CA PRO A 44 21.37 26.72 3.05
C PRO A 44 21.67 25.58 2.08
N LEU A 45 22.59 25.79 1.14
CA LEU A 45 22.96 24.80 0.12
C LEU A 45 24.07 23.86 0.59
N ILE A 46 24.69 24.13 1.74
CA ILE A 46 25.81 23.35 2.24
C ILE A 46 25.26 22.22 3.13
N PRO A 47 25.63 20.95 2.89
CA PRO A 47 25.17 19.82 3.68
C PRO A 47 25.97 19.70 4.99
N THR A 48 25.82 20.69 5.88
CA THR A 48 26.45 20.73 7.20
C THR A 48 25.44 20.57 8.34
N GLY A 49 25.88 19.97 9.45
CA GLY A 49 25.06 19.53 10.57
C GLY A 49 24.55 18.09 10.43
N LEU A 50 23.69 17.71 11.37
CA LEU A 50 22.95 16.44 11.36
C LEU A 50 21.48 16.73 11.06
N ARG A 51 20.81 15.80 10.36
CA ARG A 51 19.38 15.94 10.07
C ARG A 51 18.55 15.74 11.33
N THR A 52 17.51 16.54 11.46
CA THR A 52 16.43 16.33 12.43
C THR A 52 15.67 15.05 12.10
N VAL A 53 15.11 14.41 13.13
CA VAL A 53 14.36 13.15 12.97
C VAL A 53 13.02 13.39 12.26
N ASP A 54 12.37 14.51 12.53
CA ASP A 54 11.12 14.92 11.89
C ASP A 54 11.33 15.53 10.49
N GLY A 55 12.57 15.78 10.08
CA GLY A 55 12.93 16.38 8.80
C GLY A 55 12.71 17.91 8.72
N THR A 56 12.38 18.55 9.84
CA THR A 56 12.28 20.02 9.90
C THR A 56 13.64 20.68 9.66
N TYR A 57 13.61 21.87 9.08
CA TYR A 57 14.78 22.69 8.78
C TYR A 57 15.81 22.05 7.83
N ASN A 58 15.42 21.04 7.04
CA ASN A 58 16.22 20.63 5.87
C ASN A 58 16.37 21.79 4.85
N ASN A 59 15.38 22.68 4.79
CA ASN A 59 15.51 24.02 4.19
C ASN A 59 15.10 25.05 5.25
N PHE A 60 15.98 25.96 5.65
CA PHE A 60 15.68 26.96 6.69
C PHE A 60 15.31 28.35 6.14
N GLN A 61 15.01 28.45 4.84
CA GLN A 61 14.47 29.69 4.27
C GLN A 61 13.06 29.99 4.82
N PRO A 62 12.68 31.27 4.98
CA PRO A 62 11.36 31.65 5.44
C PRO A 62 10.24 30.97 4.62
N GLY A 63 9.32 30.28 5.31
CA GLY A 63 8.20 29.57 4.69
C GLY A 63 8.53 28.19 4.11
N MET A 64 9.78 27.73 4.18
CA MET A 64 10.23 26.42 3.66
C MET A 64 10.76 25.47 4.75
N THR A 65 10.67 25.87 6.02
CA THR A 65 11.18 25.13 7.19
C THR A 65 10.59 23.74 7.38
N HIS A 66 9.40 23.50 6.84
CA HIS A 66 8.69 22.21 6.93
C HIS A 66 8.67 21.45 5.60
N PHE A 67 9.42 21.90 4.58
CA PHE A 67 9.40 21.21 3.29
C PHE A 67 10.04 19.83 3.39
N GLY A 68 9.21 18.80 3.20
CA GLY A 68 9.62 17.40 3.33
C GLY A 68 9.74 16.90 4.76
N SER A 69 9.32 17.69 5.76
CA SER A 69 9.20 17.19 7.13
C SER A 69 7.99 16.27 7.27
N ALA A 70 8.01 15.43 8.30
CA ALA A 70 6.90 14.57 8.67
C ALA A 70 5.63 15.38 9.00
N ASP A 71 4.49 14.70 8.91
CA ASP A 71 3.16 15.22 9.26
C ASP A 71 2.73 16.51 8.55
N GLN A 72 3.32 16.80 7.38
CA GLN A 72 2.88 17.88 6.52
C GLN A 72 1.90 17.39 5.46
N ALA A 73 0.87 18.18 5.18
CA ALA A 73 0.00 17.92 4.05
C ALA A 73 0.80 17.99 2.75
N MET A 74 0.62 17.01 1.87
CA MET A 74 1.23 17.06 0.54
C MET A 74 0.67 18.24 -0.26
N LEU A 75 1.55 18.93 -0.99
CA LEU A 75 1.16 19.99 -1.92
C LEU A 75 0.25 19.41 -3.01
N ARG A 76 -0.90 20.05 -3.23
CA ARG A 76 -1.87 19.64 -4.26
C ARG A 76 -1.62 20.45 -5.54
N LEU A 77 -1.34 19.76 -6.63
CA LEU A 77 -1.24 20.38 -7.96
C LEU A 77 -2.62 20.75 -8.53
N LEU A 78 -3.67 20.01 -8.13
CA LEU A 78 -5.02 20.14 -8.65
C LEU A 78 -6.03 20.29 -7.50
N THR A 79 -7.19 20.87 -7.82
CA THR A 79 -8.34 20.91 -6.91
C THR A 79 -8.81 19.47 -6.62
N PRO A 80 -8.97 19.09 -5.35
CA PRO A 80 -9.47 17.76 -5.00
C PRO A 80 -10.89 17.56 -5.54
N ASN A 81 -11.19 16.35 -6.00
CA ASN A 81 -12.54 15.94 -6.36
C ASN A 81 -12.94 14.74 -5.50
N TYR A 82 -13.95 14.92 -4.65
CA TYR A 82 -14.47 13.89 -3.78
C TYR A 82 -15.82 13.40 -4.31
N ALA A 83 -15.86 12.17 -4.80
CA ALA A 83 -17.06 11.58 -5.39
C ALA A 83 -17.99 10.96 -4.32
N LEU A 84 -19.25 10.77 -4.70
CA LEU A 84 -20.15 9.88 -3.96
C LEU A 84 -19.77 8.42 -4.20
N ALA A 85 -19.98 7.60 -3.18
CA ALA A 85 -19.73 6.16 -3.17
C ALA A 85 -21.04 5.40 -2.93
N GLU A 86 -20.97 4.09 -2.71
CA GLU A 86 -22.15 3.24 -2.56
C GLU A 86 -22.78 3.39 -1.14
N PRO A 87 -24.07 3.08 -0.98
CA PRO A 87 -24.69 2.93 0.34
C PRO A 87 -24.08 1.78 1.15
N SER A 88 -24.26 1.81 2.48
CA SER A 88 -23.87 0.70 3.34
C SER A 88 -24.54 -0.61 2.89
N PRO A 89 -23.77 -1.69 2.67
CA PRO A 89 -24.33 -3.02 2.42
C PRO A 89 -24.85 -3.68 3.72
N PHE A 90 -24.56 -3.08 4.88
CA PHE A 90 -25.00 -3.57 6.18
C PHE A 90 -26.22 -2.79 6.65
N GLY A 91 -27.34 -3.50 6.84
CA GLY A 91 -28.60 -2.94 7.34
C GLY A 91 -29.55 -2.45 6.24
N PRO A 92 -30.63 -1.74 6.61
CA PRO A 92 -31.56 -1.15 5.66
C PRO A 92 -30.82 -0.18 4.72
N PRO A 93 -31.22 -0.09 3.43
CA PRO A 93 -30.60 0.83 2.48
C PRO A 93 -30.61 2.27 3.00
N GLY A 94 -29.40 2.82 3.21
CA GLY A 94 -29.19 4.20 3.62
C GLY A 94 -28.83 5.11 2.42
N PRO A 95 -28.56 6.40 2.68
CA PRO A 95 -28.00 7.27 1.66
C PRO A 95 -26.61 6.77 1.18
N PRO A 96 -26.18 7.15 -0.03
CA PRO A 96 -24.82 6.92 -0.51
C PRO A 96 -23.76 7.46 0.47
N THR A 97 -22.64 6.75 0.62
CA THR A 97 -21.47 7.29 1.33
C THR A 97 -20.69 8.28 0.45
N SER A 98 -19.71 8.99 1.01
CA SER A 98 -18.94 10.00 0.27
C SER A 98 -17.47 10.00 0.67
N TYR A 99 -16.60 10.21 -0.32
CA TYR A 99 -15.17 10.43 -0.11
C TYR A 99 -14.84 11.79 0.53
N ASP A 100 -15.82 12.69 0.62
CA ASP A 100 -15.67 14.00 1.28
C ASP A 100 -15.90 13.92 2.80
N SER A 101 -16.20 12.72 3.34
CA SER A 101 -16.41 12.55 4.77
C SER A 101 -15.09 12.28 5.49
N PRO A 102 -14.58 13.20 6.34
CA PRO A 102 -13.32 13.01 7.06
C PRO A 102 -13.44 11.98 8.20
N SER A 103 -14.66 11.59 8.55
CA SER A 103 -14.97 10.59 9.56
C SER A 103 -16.04 9.63 9.03
N GLY A 104 -15.97 8.36 9.42
CA GLY A 104 -16.89 7.32 8.98
C GLY A 104 -16.29 6.30 8.01
N THR A 105 -17.11 5.36 7.56
CA THR A 105 -16.72 4.33 6.59
C THR A 105 -17.24 4.71 5.21
N VAL A 106 -16.38 4.58 4.19
CA VAL A 106 -16.78 4.70 2.79
C VAL A 106 -16.97 3.29 2.23
N PHE A 107 -18.14 3.04 1.66
CA PHE A 107 -18.45 1.77 1.01
C PHE A 107 -18.33 1.96 -0.50
N ASP A 108 -17.32 1.35 -1.11
CA ASP A 108 -17.16 1.34 -2.56
C ASP A 108 -16.58 0.00 -3.02
N SER A 109 -17.37 -0.74 -3.81
CA SER A 109 -16.95 -1.99 -4.43
C SER A 109 -16.12 -1.81 -5.70
N GLN A 110 -16.18 -0.63 -6.34
CA GLN A 110 -15.56 -0.36 -7.65
C GLN A 110 -14.05 -0.58 -7.65
N PRO A 111 -13.25 -0.18 -6.64
CA PRO A 111 -11.81 -0.43 -6.64
C PRO A 111 -11.47 -1.92 -6.76
N ARG A 112 -12.25 -2.79 -6.11
CA ARG A 112 -12.04 -4.24 -6.19
C ARG A 112 -12.50 -4.80 -7.53
N VAL A 113 -13.62 -4.32 -8.07
CA VAL A 113 -14.09 -4.70 -9.41
C VAL A 113 -13.06 -4.32 -10.48
N ILE A 114 -12.55 -3.09 -10.44
CA ILE A 114 -11.53 -2.59 -11.36
C ILE A 114 -10.24 -3.41 -11.23
N SER A 115 -9.81 -3.72 -10.01
CA SER A 115 -8.63 -4.59 -9.79
C SER A 115 -8.80 -5.97 -10.43
N ASN A 116 -9.95 -6.61 -10.27
CA ASN A 116 -10.24 -7.92 -10.87
C ASN A 116 -10.29 -7.86 -12.41
N LEU A 117 -10.73 -6.73 -12.98
CA LEU A 117 -10.82 -6.57 -14.44
C LEU A 117 -9.48 -6.18 -15.08
N VAL A 118 -8.64 -5.42 -14.38
CA VAL A 118 -7.44 -4.79 -14.96
C VAL A 118 -6.15 -5.42 -14.44
N ALA A 119 -6.00 -5.59 -13.13
CA ALA A 119 -4.74 -6.05 -12.53
C ALA A 119 -4.62 -7.58 -12.47
N ASP A 120 -5.74 -8.31 -12.49
CA ASP A 120 -5.72 -9.77 -12.51
C ASP A 120 -5.20 -10.28 -13.86
N GLN A 121 -4.02 -10.89 -13.85
CA GLN A 121 -3.35 -11.48 -15.01
C GLN A 121 -3.52 -13.01 -15.09
N THR A 122 -4.44 -13.59 -14.30
CA THR A 122 -4.72 -15.03 -14.34
C THR A 122 -5.70 -15.41 -15.44
N LEU A 123 -5.86 -16.71 -15.66
CA LEU A 123 -6.87 -17.27 -16.58
C LEU A 123 -8.32 -17.06 -16.10
N ALA A 124 -8.52 -16.52 -14.89
CA ALA A 124 -9.84 -16.13 -14.41
C ALA A 124 -10.35 -14.84 -15.06
N ASN A 125 -9.45 -14.02 -15.60
CA ASN A 125 -9.78 -12.76 -16.27
C ASN A 125 -9.73 -12.92 -17.81
N PRO A 126 -10.87 -12.87 -18.52
CA PRO A 126 -10.89 -12.96 -19.98
C PRO A 126 -10.08 -11.87 -20.69
N ALA A 127 -9.99 -10.67 -20.09
CA ALA A 127 -9.21 -9.57 -20.66
C ALA A 127 -7.70 -9.87 -20.64
N ALA A 128 -7.20 -10.53 -19.58
CA ALA A 128 -5.81 -10.96 -19.50
C ALA A 128 -5.47 -12.04 -20.55
N ILE A 129 -6.37 -12.99 -20.77
CA ILE A 129 -6.22 -14.01 -21.82
C ILE A 129 -6.18 -13.34 -23.20
N ALA A 130 -7.09 -12.40 -23.45
CA ALA A 130 -7.14 -11.67 -24.71
C ALA A 130 -5.83 -10.90 -24.96
N ALA A 131 -5.33 -10.17 -23.96
CA ALA A 131 -4.07 -9.43 -24.07
C ALA A 131 -2.88 -10.36 -24.36
N ALA A 132 -2.79 -11.51 -23.67
CA ALA A 132 -1.73 -12.50 -23.91
C ALA A 132 -1.78 -13.06 -25.35
N LEU A 133 -2.96 -13.38 -25.85
CA LEU A 133 -3.15 -13.85 -27.22
C LEU A 133 -2.78 -12.79 -28.27
N GLN A 134 -3.12 -11.54 -28.00
CA GLN A 134 -2.79 -10.42 -28.89
C GLN A 134 -1.29 -10.22 -29.02
N VAL A 135 -0.54 -10.30 -27.90
CA VAL A 135 0.93 -10.23 -27.90
C VAL A 135 1.54 -11.37 -28.73
N ASN A 136 0.88 -12.54 -28.77
CA ASN A 136 1.29 -13.69 -29.57
C ASN A 136 0.70 -13.68 -31.00
N GLY A 137 0.12 -12.56 -31.45
CA GLY A 137 -0.36 -12.39 -32.82
C GLY A 137 -1.74 -12.98 -33.13
N VAL A 138 -2.44 -13.53 -32.14
CA VAL A 138 -3.82 -14.04 -32.31
C VAL A 138 -4.80 -12.89 -32.07
N THR A 139 -5.47 -12.44 -33.13
CA THR A 139 -6.36 -11.27 -33.11
C THR A 139 -7.72 -11.56 -33.76
N GLY A 140 -8.68 -10.66 -33.58
CA GLY A 140 -9.99 -10.73 -34.24
C GLY A 140 -10.83 -11.93 -33.80
N ALA A 141 -11.54 -12.56 -34.74
CA ALA A 141 -12.46 -13.66 -34.43
C ALA A 141 -11.77 -14.89 -33.80
N ALA A 142 -10.52 -15.17 -34.20
CA ALA A 142 -9.74 -16.27 -33.65
C ALA A 142 -9.40 -16.04 -32.16
N GLN A 143 -9.11 -14.80 -31.78
CA GLN A 143 -8.85 -14.41 -30.40
C GLN A 143 -10.09 -14.61 -29.53
N LEU A 144 -11.26 -14.14 -29.99
CA LEU A 144 -12.51 -14.28 -29.23
C LEU A 144 -12.86 -15.75 -28.99
N ALA A 145 -12.71 -16.60 -30.01
CA ALA A 145 -12.94 -18.04 -29.88
C ALA A 145 -11.97 -18.69 -28.89
N ALA A 146 -10.67 -18.34 -28.97
CA ALA A 146 -9.66 -18.87 -28.06
C ALA A 146 -9.88 -18.41 -26.60
N VAL A 147 -10.24 -17.14 -26.37
CA VAL A 147 -10.58 -16.62 -25.03
C VAL A 147 -11.75 -17.39 -24.44
N GLN A 148 -12.82 -17.62 -25.22
CA GLN A 148 -13.99 -18.37 -24.76
C GLN A 148 -13.64 -19.82 -24.40
N GLN A 149 -12.84 -20.49 -25.23
CA GLN A 149 -12.40 -21.87 -24.98
C GLN A 149 -11.54 -21.98 -23.72
N ILE A 150 -10.55 -21.09 -23.55
CA ILE A 150 -9.65 -21.09 -22.39
C ILE A 150 -10.44 -20.78 -21.11
N THR A 151 -11.32 -19.78 -21.14
CA THR A 151 -12.15 -19.39 -19.99
C THR A 151 -13.09 -20.55 -19.58
N ALA A 152 -13.73 -21.19 -20.56
CA ALA A 152 -14.62 -22.33 -20.30
C ALA A 152 -13.86 -23.54 -19.72
N ALA A 153 -12.67 -23.84 -20.25
CA ALA A 153 -11.81 -24.90 -19.73
C ALA A 153 -11.35 -24.62 -18.29
N TYR A 154 -10.95 -23.38 -18.00
CA TYR A 154 -10.56 -22.95 -16.66
C TYR A 154 -11.71 -23.11 -15.65
N GLN A 155 -12.92 -22.65 -16.00
CA GLN A 155 -14.11 -22.81 -15.15
C GLN A 155 -14.54 -24.28 -14.98
N ALA A 156 -14.38 -25.11 -16.00
CA ALA A 156 -14.67 -26.54 -15.92
C ALA A 156 -13.69 -27.26 -14.97
N ALA A 157 -12.40 -26.93 -15.04
CA ALA A 157 -11.39 -27.44 -14.10
C ALA A 157 -11.70 -27.03 -12.65
N GLY A 158 -12.02 -25.75 -12.42
CA GLY A 158 -12.39 -25.24 -11.10
C GLY A 158 -13.60 -25.98 -10.49
N ARG A 159 -14.67 -26.19 -11.28
CA ARG A 159 -15.86 -26.95 -10.84
C ARG A 159 -15.54 -28.39 -10.48
N ARG A 160 -14.66 -29.06 -11.25
CA ARG A 160 -14.23 -30.44 -10.95
C ARG A 160 -13.45 -30.51 -9.65
N CYS A 161 -12.51 -29.60 -9.42
CA CYS A 161 -11.78 -29.52 -8.16
C CYS A 161 -12.73 -29.27 -6.97
N ALA A 162 -13.69 -28.34 -7.10
CA ALA A 162 -14.66 -28.06 -6.04
C ALA A 162 -15.57 -29.27 -5.73
N CYS A 163 -16.02 -29.99 -6.76
CA CYS A 163 -16.80 -31.22 -6.60
C CYS A 163 -16.02 -32.30 -5.87
N LEU A 164 -14.77 -32.54 -6.26
CA LEU A 164 -13.87 -33.49 -5.60
C LEU A 164 -13.69 -33.14 -4.12
N THR A 165 -13.38 -31.87 -3.79
CA THR A 165 -13.23 -31.45 -2.39
C THR A 165 -14.51 -31.66 -1.57
N ARG A 166 -15.69 -31.47 -2.17
CA ARG A 166 -16.96 -31.74 -1.48
C ARG A 166 -17.18 -33.23 -1.23
N LEU A 167 -16.87 -34.08 -2.21
CA LEU A 167 -16.92 -35.54 -2.07
C LEU A 167 -15.99 -36.05 -0.97
N TRP A 168 -14.73 -35.58 -0.95
CA TRP A 168 -13.78 -35.94 0.11
C TRP A 168 -14.27 -35.52 1.51
N ARG A 169 -14.89 -34.34 1.64
CA ARG A 169 -15.46 -33.87 2.92
C ARG A 169 -16.70 -34.67 3.34
N SER A 170 -17.57 -35.06 2.41
CA SER A 170 -18.73 -35.90 2.73
C SER A 170 -18.32 -37.33 3.11
N ASP A 171 -17.32 -37.89 2.42
CA ASP A 171 -16.83 -39.24 2.70
C ASP A 171 -16.09 -39.30 4.04
N ALA A 172 -15.31 -38.27 4.38
CA ALA A 172 -14.71 -38.13 5.71
C ALA A 172 -15.77 -38.05 6.84
N GLY A 173 -16.90 -37.37 6.60
CA GLY A 173 -18.02 -37.31 7.55
C GLY A 173 -18.77 -38.63 7.70
N LEU A 174 -18.91 -39.40 6.61
CA LEU A 174 -19.52 -40.74 6.62
C LEU A 174 -18.63 -41.78 7.33
N CYS A 175 -17.31 -41.68 7.21
CA CYS A 175 -16.38 -42.52 7.97
C CYS A 175 -16.41 -42.24 9.47
N ALA A 176 -16.60 -40.98 9.89
CA ALA A 176 -16.77 -40.62 11.31
C ALA A 176 -18.12 -41.12 11.88
N ALA A 177 -19.21 -40.99 11.12
CA ALA A 177 -20.54 -41.44 11.54
C ALA A 177 -20.66 -42.98 11.65
N ARG A 178 -19.90 -43.74 10.86
CA ARG A 178 -19.87 -45.22 10.96
C ARG A 178 -19.12 -45.74 12.20
N HIS A 179 -18.34 -44.90 12.89
CA HIS A 179 -17.63 -45.32 14.08
C HIS A 179 -18.47 -45.21 15.38
N GLU A 180 -19.63 -44.55 15.33
CA GLU A 180 -20.53 -44.40 16.49
C GLU A 180 -21.70 -45.41 16.53
N VAL A 181 -22.02 -46.08 15.41
CA VAL A 181 -23.18 -47.00 15.33
C VAL A 181 -22.80 -48.48 15.61
N GLY A 182 -21.54 -48.76 15.94
CA GLY A 182 -21.03 -50.13 16.13
C GLY A 182 -20.89 -50.62 17.58
N ALA A 183 -21.34 -49.87 18.59
CA ALA A 183 -21.04 -50.16 20.01
C ALA A 183 -22.21 -50.63 20.89
N ASP A 184 -23.46 -50.69 20.39
CA ASP A 184 -24.62 -51.09 21.19
C ASP A 184 -25.30 -52.34 20.60
N GLY A 185 -24.92 -53.51 21.10
CA GLY A 185 -25.55 -54.77 20.71
C GLY A 185 -24.90 -56.00 21.34
N ASP A 186 -24.92 -56.09 22.67
CA ASP A 186 -24.78 -57.37 23.40
C ASP A 186 -25.36 -57.22 24.82
N HIS A 187 -26.65 -57.52 24.97
CA HIS A 187 -27.32 -57.91 26.22
C HIS A 187 -28.39 -58.97 25.93
#